data_AF-A0A7C1GFU0-F1
#
_entry.id   AF-A0A7C1GFU0-F1
#
_cell.length_a   1.000
_cell.length_b   1.000
_cell.length_c   1.000
_cell.angle_alpha   90.00
_cell.angle_beta   90.00
_cell.angle_gamma   90.00
#
_symmetry.space_group_name_H-M   'P 1'
#
loop_
_entity.id
_entity.type
_entity.pdbx_description
1 polymer ?
#
loop_
_entity_poly.entity_id
_entity_poly.type
_entity_poly.pdbx_seq_one_letter_code
_entity_poly.pdbx_strand_id
1 'polypeptide(L)'
;ETPVTYEDIVKTGAIVGSGGMVVMDDNNCMVNVARFFLEFTADESCGKCTPCRIGTRVMLDRLIDITEGRGKEEDIEILQDLSGDIIKTSLCGLGQTAPNPVLTTIRYFKDEYESHIHDNWCKAGVCRELSTFYIDEEACTGCTVCARNCPQHAITGEKKKPHHIHQELCIKCRTCYEKCKFGAVKVGPRDMFEKEQTGASVEG
;
A
#
# COMPACT_ATOMS: atom_id res chain seq x y z
N GLU A 1 14.91 19.61 11.64
CA GLU A 1 14.49 20.27 10.39
C GLU A 1 15.51 19.98 9.31
N THR A 2 15.08 19.69 8.08
CA THR A 2 15.97 19.49 6.93
C THR A 2 15.77 20.65 5.97
N PRO A 3 16.78 21.53 5.77
CA PRO A 3 16.71 22.58 4.76
C PRO A 3 16.48 22.00 3.37
N VAL A 4 15.69 22.68 2.53
CA VAL A 4 15.42 22.27 1.15
C VAL A 4 16.57 22.74 0.24
N THR A 5 17.76 22.19 0.47
CA THR A 5 18.96 22.40 -0.36
C THR A 5 19.33 21.09 -1.05
N TYR A 6 20.07 21.17 -2.17
CA TYR A 6 20.54 19.97 -2.87
C TYR A 6 21.34 19.04 -1.94
N GLU A 7 22.24 19.62 -1.13
CA GLU A 7 23.14 18.86 -0.26
C GLU A 7 22.41 18.20 0.91
N ASP A 8 21.43 18.87 1.51
CA ASP A 8 20.72 18.35 2.69
C ASP A 8 19.66 17.31 2.32
N ILE A 9 19.00 17.46 1.17
CA ILE A 9 18.02 16.48 0.68
C ILE A 9 18.69 15.18 0.25
N VAL A 10 19.87 15.24 -0.40
CA VAL A 10 20.59 14.02 -0.80
C VAL A 10 20.97 13.15 0.41
N LYS A 11 21.24 13.75 1.57
CA LYS A 11 21.56 13.02 2.82
C LYS A 11 20.38 12.18 3.34
N THR A 12 19.15 12.52 2.97
CA THR A 12 17.95 11.72 3.35
C THR A 12 17.71 10.55 2.40
N GLY A 13 18.52 10.41 1.33
CA GLY A 13 18.30 9.42 0.27
C GLY A 13 17.27 9.85 -0.78
N ALA A 14 16.72 11.07 -0.66
CA ALA A 14 15.90 11.68 -1.69
C ALA A 14 16.77 12.35 -2.77
N ILE A 15 16.20 12.53 -3.96
CA ILE A 15 16.85 13.23 -5.09
C ILE A 15 16.05 14.49 -5.41
N VAL A 16 16.75 15.61 -5.55
CA VAL A 16 16.17 16.86 -6.05
C VAL A 16 16.26 16.87 -7.57
N GLY A 17 15.14 16.61 -8.23
CA GLY A 17 14.99 16.71 -9.69
C GLY A 17 14.46 18.09 -10.10
N SER A 18 13.24 18.14 -10.61
CA SER A 18 12.56 19.36 -11.07
C SER A 18 12.06 20.29 -9.94
N GLY A 19 12.34 19.97 -8.67
CA GLY A 19 11.83 20.70 -7.51
C GLY A 19 10.38 20.36 -7.14
N GLY A 20 9.79 19.31 -7.71
CA GLY A 20 8.47 18.82 -7.30
C GLY A 20 8.49 18.15 -5.93
N MET A 21 7.50 18.45 -5.09
CA MET A 21 7.32 17.84 -3.77
C MET A 21 5.91 17.26 -3.66
N VAL A 22 5.83 15.98 -3.29
CA VAL A 22 4.57 15.27 -3.01
C VAL A 22 4.49 15.02 -1.52
N VAL A 23 3.40 15.44 -0.89
CA VAL A 23 3.12 15.22 0.53
C VAL A 23 2.04 14.16 0.65
N MET A 24 2.33 13.12 1.43
CA MET A 24 1.43 11.99 1.69
C MET A 24 1.21 11.88 3.19
N ASP A 25 -0.01 11.53 3.58
CA ASP A 25 -0.39 11.22 4.97
C ASP A 25 -0.47 9.70 5.19
N ASP A 26 -0.79 9.30 6.43
CA ASP A 26 -0.88 7.90 6.86
C ASP A 26 -2.04 7.11 6.21
N ASN A 27 -2.86 7.76 5.37
CA ASN A 27 -3.87 7.10 4.55
C ASN A 27 -3.29 6.57 3.23
N ASN A 28 -1.98 6.66 3.02
CA ASN A 28 -1.27 6.11 1.88
C ASN A 28 -0.48 4.88 2.30
N CYS A 29 -0.33 3.92 1.40
CA CYS A 29 0.54 2.76 1.61
C CYS A 29 1.85 2.99 0.86
N MET A 30 2.97 3.03 1.58
CA MET A 30 4.27 3.32 0.99
C MET A 30 4.79 2.18 0.09
N VAL A 31 4.38 0.93 0.36
CA VAL A 31 4.63 -0.21 -0.53
C VAL A 31 3.94 0.00 -1.89
N ASN A 32 2.66 0.42 -1.87
CA ASN A 32 1.89 0.69 -3.07
C ASN A 32 2.42 1.94 -3.83
N VAL A 33 2.91 2.94 -3.10
CA VAL A 33 3.56 4.12 -3.70
C VAL A 33 4.84 3.72 -4.43
N ALA A 34 5.68 2.88 -3.82
CA ALA A 34 6.87 2.35 -4.48
C ALA A 34 6.52 1.56 -5.75
N ARG A 35 5.48 0.73 -5.68
CA ARG A 35 4.95 -0.02 -6.83
C ARG A 35 4.54 0.93 -7.97
N PHE A 36 3.74 1.96 -7.66
CA PHE A 36 3.25 2.93 -8.64
C PHE A 36 4.39 3.66 -9.36
N PHE A 37 5.39 4.16 -8.62
CA PHE A 37 6.52 4.84 -9.26
C PHE A 37 7.38 3.89 -10.09
N LEU A 38 7.59 2.67 -9.59
CA LEU A 38 8.38 1.69 -10.31
C LEU A 38 7.68 1.23 -11.60
N GLU A 39 6.36 1.04 -11.58
CA GLU A 39 5.52 0.73 -12.74
C GLU A 39 5.72 1.77 -13.84
N PHE A 40 5.58 3.06 -13.50
CA PHE A 40 5.87 4.16 -14.42
C PHE A 40 7.28 4.07 -15.01
N THR A 41 8.31 3.86 -14.18
CA THR A 41 9.69 3.78 -14.68
C THR A 41 9.96 2.54 -15.54
N ALA A 42 9.26 1.44 -15.29
CA ALA A 42 9.37 0.21 -16.07
C ALA A 42 8.74 0.38 -17.45
N ASP A 43 7.60 1.08 -17.53
CA ASP A 43 6.91 1.40 -18.78
C ASP A 43 7.68 2.42 -19.64
N GLU A 44 8.31 3.40 -19.01
CA GLU A 44 9.14 4.41 -19.70
C GLU A 44 10.56 3.92 -20.04
N SER A 45 10.88 2.65 -19.76
CA SER A 45 12.19 2.08 -20.09
C SER A 45 12.39 2.03 -21.60
N CYS A 46 13.48 2.62 -22.10
CA CYS A 46 13.86 2.51 -23.51
C CYS A 46 14.33 1.10 -23.93
N GLY A 47 14.48 0.19 -22.97
CA GLY A 47 14.79 -1.23 -23.22
C GLY A 47 16.23 -1.55 -23.63
N LYS A 48 17.14 -0.55 -23.65
CA LYS A 48 18.51 -0.71 -24.17
C LYS A 48 19.42 -1.57 -23.30
N CYS A 49 19.35 -1.42 -21.98
CA CYS A 49 20.17 -2.22 -21.05
C CYS A 49 19.31 -3.26 -20.33
N THR A 50 19.78 -4.51 -20.31
CA THR A 50 19.13 -5.63 -19.61
C THR A 50 18.83 -5.35 -18.14
N PRO A 51 19.75 -4.79 -17.32
CA PRO A 51 19.44 -4.55 -15.90
C PRO A 51 18.24 -3.62 -15.72
N CYS A 52 18.14 -2.52 -16.48
CA CYS A 52 16.97 -1.66 -16.43
C CYS A 52 15.73 -2.38 -17.00
N ARG A 53 15.79 -2.92 -18.22
CA ARG A 53 14.61 -3.49 -18.91
C ARG A 53 13.97 -4.67 -18.17
N ILE A 54 14.80 -5.56 -17.63
CA ILE A 54 14.36 -6.80 -17.00
C ILE A 54 14.31 -6.64 -15.48
N GLY A 55 15.34 -6.01 -14.90
CA GLY A 55 15.42 -5.86 -13.45
C GLY A 55 14.27 -5.04 -12.86
N THR A 56 13.88 -3.91 -13.49
CA THR A 56 12.75 -3.12 -12.97
C THR A 56 11.43 -3.86 -13.06
N ARG A 57 11.23 -4.71 -14.08
CA ARG A 57 10.06 -5.59 -14.17
C ARG A 57 10.03 -6.65 -13.09
N VAL A 58 11.16 -7.31 -12.83
CA VAL A 58 11.25 -8.29 -11.74
C VAL A 58 10.96 -7.62 -10.40
N MET A 59 11.51 -6.43 -10.14
CA MET A 59 11.19 -5.65 -8.94
C MET A 59 9.69 -5.29 -8.86
N LEU A 60 9.09 -4.89 -9.99
CA LEU A 60 7.67 -4.57 -10.06
C LEU A 60 6.81 -5.80 -9.74
N ASP A 61 7.14 -6.96 -10.30
CA ASP A 61 6.44 -8.21 -10.02
C ASP A 61 6.49 -8.58 -8.54
N ARG A 62 7.63 -8.36 -7.86
CA ARG A 62 7.75 -8.55 -6.42
C ARG A 62 6.82 -7.61 -5.64
N LEU A 63 6.79 -6.32 -5.99
CA LEU A 63 5.90 -5.35 -5.34
C LEU A 63 4.41 -5.65 -5.60
N ILE A 64 4.06 -6.12 -6.81
CA ILE A 64 2.72 -6.61 -7.12
C ILE A 64 2.37 -7.79 -6.23
N ASP A 65 3.24 -8.80 -6.13
CA ASP A 65 3.02 -9.94 -5.25
C ASP A 65 2.82 -9.51 -3.79
N ILE A 66 3.68 -8.63 -3.26
CA ILE A 66 3.52 -8.10 -1.89
C ILE A 66 2.17 -7.38 -1.72
N THR A 67 1.81 -6.49 -2.65
CA THR A 67 0.57 -5.70 -2.53
C THR A 67 -0.71 -6.50 -2.81
N GLU A 68 -0.61 -7.68 -3.41
CA GLU A 68 -1.72 -8.59 -3.66
C GLU A 68 -1.78 -9.77 -2.66
N GLY A 69 -0.98 -9.73 -1.61
CA GLY A 69 -0.96 -10.77 -0.56
C GLY A 69 -0.34 -12.10 -0.99
N ARG A 70 0.60 -12.03 -1.93
CA ARG A 70 1.47 -13.14 -2.35
C ARG A 70 2.94 -12.88 -2.04
N GLY A 71 3.21 -11.88 -1.19
CA GLY A 71 4.56 -11.55 -0.73
C GLY A 71 5.20 -12.71 0.01
N LYS A 72 6.52 -12.77 -0.06
CA LYS A 72 7.38 -13.79 0.57
C LYS A 72 8.39 -13.12 1.49
N GLU A 73 8.86 -13.88 2.47
CA GLU A 73 9.88 -13.45 3.43
C GLU A 73 11.12 -12.88 2.73
N GLU A 74 11.52 -13.52 1.63
CA GLU A 74 12.75 -13.16 0.91
C GLU A 74 12.57 -11.94 -0.01
N ASP A 75 11.34 -11.46 -0.25
CA ASP A 75 11.09 -10.43 -1.26
C ASP A 75 11.77 -9.09 -0.89
N ILE A 76 11.88 -8.75 0.41
CA ILE A 76 12.58 -7.53 0.85
C ILE A 76 14.07 -7.60 0.49
N GLU A 77 14.74 -8.72 0.79
CA GLU A 77 16.16 -8.92 0.50
C GLU A 77 16.41 -8.93 -1.01
N ILE A 78 15.58 -9.67 -1.76
CA ILE A 78 15.63 -9.70 -3.23
C ILE A 78 15.48 -8.30 -3.82
N LEU A 79 14.52 -7.50 -3.32
CA LEU A 79 14.33 -6.12 -3.77
C LEU A 79 15.57 -5.26 -3.51
N GLN A 80 16.21 -5.41 -2.35
CA GLN A 80 17.40 -4.63 -2.00
C GLN A 80 18.61 -5.00 -2.88
N ASP A 81 18.88 -6.30 -3.06
CA ASP A 81 20.00 -6.79 -3.86
C ASP A 81 19.83 -6.40 -5.33
N LEU A 82 18.66 -6.68 -5.89
CA LEU A 82 18.35 -6.37 -7.28
C LEU A 82 18.40 -4.85 -7.53
N SER A 83 17.94 -4.04 -6.57
CA SER A 83 18.08 -2.59 -6.64
C SER A 83 19.55 -2.17 -6.75
N GLY A 84 20.43 -2.76 -5.92
CA GLY A 84 21.87 -2.48 -5.96
C GLY A 84 22.51 -2.81 -7.29
N ASP A 85 22.14 -3.94 -7.89
CA ASP A 85 22.64 -4.36 -9.20
C ASP A 85 22.16 -3.45 -10.33
N ILE A 86 20.87 -3.09 -10.33
CA ILE A 86 20.30 -2.20 -11.35
C ILE A 86 20.97 -0.82 -11.31
N ILE A 87 21.18 -0.26 -10.10
CA ILE A 87 21.84 1.04 -9.92
C ILE A 87 23.26 1.01 -10.51
N LYS A 88 24.04 -0.05 -10.23
CA LYS A 88 25.44 -0.13 -10.66
C LYS A 88 25.63 -0.42 -12.14
N THR A 89 24.67 -1.12 -12.76
CA THR A 89 24.85 -1.70 -14.11
C THR A 89 24.00 -1.05 -15.19
N SER A 90 23.08 -0.14 -14.82
CA SER A 90 22.27 0.61 -15.79
C SER A 90 23.07 1.69 -16.52
N LEU A 91 22.77 1.85 -17.82
CA LEU A 91 23.51 2.76 -18.71
C LEU A 91 23.17 4.25 -18.56
N CYS A 92 21.99 4.59 -18.01
CA CYS A 92 21.52 5.97 -17.93
C CYS A 92 20.86 6.27 -16.58
N GLY A 93 20.63 7.56 -16.32
CA GLY A 93 20.05 8.05 -15.07
C GLY A 93 18.69 7.43 -14.73
N LEU A 94 17.83 7.14 -15.72
CA LEU A 94 16.54 6.50 -15.47
C LEU A 94 16.71 5.12 -14.80
N GLY A 95 17.55 4.26 -15.38
CA GLY A 95 17.80 2.94 -14.79
C GLY A 95 18.53 3.02 -13.46
N GLN A 96 19.46 3.98 -13.32
CA GLN A 96 20.21 4.19 -12.08
C GLN A 96 19.35 4.72 -10.93
N THR A 97 18.22 5.38 -11.19
CA THR A 97 17.36 5.94 -10.15
C THR A 97 16.02 5.22 -9.99
N ALA A 98 15.64 4.35 -10.93
CA ALA A 98 14.41 3.57 -10.86
C ALA A 98 14.23 2.80 -9.54
N PRO A 99 15.28 2.22 -8.92
CA PRO A 99 15.13 1.51 -7.64
C PRO A 99 14.95 2.39 -6.40
N ASN A 100 15.15 3.71 -6.51
CA ASN A 100 15.16 4.60 -5.34
C ASN A 100 13.85 4.62 -4.54
N PRO A 101 12.65 4.67 -5.15
CA PRO A 101 11.39 4.59 -4.40
C PRO A 101 11.29 3.31 -3.58
N VAL A 102 11.81 2.19 -4.08
CA VAL A 102 11.80 0.91 -3.36
C VAL A 102 12.78 0.94 -2.19
N LEU A 103 14.04 1.30 -2.42
CA LEU A 103 15.05 1.33 -1.37
C LEU A 103 14.69 2.31 -0.24
N THR A 104 14.17 3.48 -0.59
CA THR A 104 13.77 4.49 0.40
C THR A 104 12.55 4.06 1.20
N THR A 105 11.54 3.47 0.56
CA THR A 105 10.36 2.99 1.29
C THR A 105 10.69 1.78 2.17
N ILE A 106 11.55 0.85 1.73
CA ILE A 106 12.06 -0.21 2.59
C ILE A 106 12.82 0.37 3.79
N ARG A 107 13.65 1.41 3.57
CA ARG A 107 14.43 2.04 4.66
C ARG A 107 13.56 2.67 5.73
N TYR A 108 12.49 3.37 5.34
CA TYR A 108 11.69 4.20 6.26
C TYR A 108 10.38 3.55 6.71
N PHE A 109 9.84 2.61 5.94
CA PHE A 109 8.53 1.99 6.13
C PHE A 109 8.63 0.47 6.04
N LYS A 110 9.73 -0.12 6.53
CA LYS A 110 9.95 -1.57 6.50
C LYS A 110 8.79 -2.33 7.16
N ASP A 111 8.22 -1.78 8.22
CA ASP A 111 7.11 -2.37 8.95
C ASP A 111 5.83 -2.48 8.09
N GLU A 112 5.65 -1.61 7.10
CA GLU A 112 4.55 -1.77 6.14
C GLU A 112 4.78 -2.98 5.24
N TYR A 113 6.02 -3.19 4.75
CA TYR A 113 6.36 -4.38 3.95
C TYR A 113 6.15 -5.66 4.76
N GLU A 114 6.66 -5.70 5.99
CA GLU A 114 6.50 -6.83 6.92
C GLU A 114 5.02 -7.11 7.19
N SER A 115 4.20 -6.08 7.41
CA SER A 115 2.76 -6.26 7.64
C SER A 115 2.01 -6.77 6.39
N HIS A 116 2.45 -6.39 5.19
CA HIS A 116 1.89 -6.95 3.95
C HIS A 116 2.25 -8.43 3.78
N ILE A 117 3.49 -8.80 4.12
CA ILE A 117 4.03 -10.16 3.91
C ILE A 117 3.54 -11.13 4.99
N HIS A 118 3.66 -10.78 6.28
CA HIS A 118 3.36 -11.71 7.37
C HIS A 118 1.90 -11.61 7.83
N ASP A 119 1.36 -10.40 7.95
CA ASP A 119 0.03 -10.18 8.55
C ASP A 119 -1.09 -10.17 7.50
N ASN A 120 -0.76 -10.18 6.20
CA ASN A 120 -1.69 -9.92 5.12
C ASN A 120 -2.54 -8.67 5.36
N TRP A 121 -1.89 -7.60 5.83
CA TRP A 121 -2.55 -6.38 6.24
C TRP A 121 -1.90 -5.11 5.69
N CYS A 122 -2.67 -4.39 4.87
CA CYS A 122 -2.38 -3.02 4.52
C CYS A 122 -3.09 -2.08 5.52
N LYS A 123 -2.34 -1.55 6.49
CA LYS A 123 -2.87 -0.65 7.53
C LYS A 123 -3.58 0.58 6.96
N ALA A 124 -3.10 1.10 5.83
CA ALA A 124 -3.71 2.23 5.13
C ALA A 124 -5.03 1.88 4.41
N GLY A 125 -5.33 0.59 4.18
CA GLY A 125 -6.53 0.16 3.47
C GLY A 125 -6.50 0.37 1.96
N VAL A 126 -5.31 0.58 1.38
CA VAL A 126 -5.13 0.87 -0.05
C VAL A 126 -5.05 -0.40 -0.89
N CYS A 127 -4.33 -1.41 -0.39
CA CYS A 127 -4.15 -2.69 -1.07
C CYS A 127 -5.37 -3.59 -0.86
N ARG A 128 -6.25 -3.66 -1.87
CA ARG A 128 -7.56 -4.34 -1.78
C ARG A 128 -7.48 -5.77 -1.25
N GLU A 129 -6.50 -6.55 -1.70
CA GLU A 129 -6.36 -7.96 -1.33
C GLU A 129 -5.85 -8.15 0.12
N LEU A 130 -5.44 -7.07 0.79
CA LEU A 130 -4.82 -7.05 2.12
C LEU A 130 -5.61 -6.22 3.13
N SER A 131 -6.88 -5.95 2.84
CA SER A 131 -7.67 -5.06 3.68
C SER A 131 -9.11 -5.49 3.75
N THR A 132 -9.68 -5.31 4.93
CA THR A 132 -11.11 -5.45 5.17
C THR A 132 -11.63 -4.20 5.84
N PHE A 133 -12.89 -3.84 5.59
CA PHE A 133 -13.51 -2.66 6.19
C PHE A 133 -14.65 -3.09 7.11
N TYR A 134 -14.67 -2.54 8.31
CA TYR A 134 -15.73 -2.77 9.28
C TYR A 134 -16.16 -1.47 9.94
N ILE A 135 -17.33 -1.48 10.59
CA ILE A 135 -17.85 -0.31 11.29
C ILE A 135 -17.73 -0.56 12.79
N ASP A 136 -17.02 0.34 13.44
CA ASP A 136 -16.98 0.47 14.89
C ASP A 136 -18.33 1.04 15.36
N GLU A 137 -19.09 0.23 16.10
CA GLU A 137 -20.44 0.58 16.54
C GLU A 137 -20.45 1.76 17.52
N GLU A 138 -19.41 1.90 18.36
CA GLU A 138 -19.32 2.97 19.34
C GLU A 138 -19.04 4.32 18.68
N ALA A 139 -18.23 4.31 17.62
CA ALA A 139 -17.93 5.52 16.84
C ALA A 139 -19.04 5.88 15.83
N CYS A 140 -19.92 4.95 15.48
CA CYS A 140 -20.89 5.14 14.40
C CYS A 140 -22.13 5.94 14.84
N THR A 141 -22.35 7.09 14.20
CA THR A 141 -23.50 7.96 14.49
C THR A 141 -24.77 7.65 13.67
N GLY A 142 -24.73 6.64 12.78
CA GLY A 142 -25.88 6.28 11.94
C GLY A 142 -26.29 7.34 10.91
N CYS A 143 -25.32 8.06 10.33
CA CYS A 143 -25.54 9.19 9.40
C CYS A 143 -25.91 8.80 7.94
N THR A 144 -26.00 7.49 7.67
CA THR A 144 -26.25 6.82 6.38
C THR A 144 -25.31 7.16 5.21
N VAL A 145 -24.22 7.91 5.41
CA VAL A 145 -23.30 8.30 4.33
C VAL A 145 -22.58 7.10 3.72
N CYS A 146 -22.05 6.18 4.53
CA CYS A 146 -21.36 4.98 4.03
C CYS A 146 -22.28 4.11 3.17
N ALA A 147 -23.50 3.82 3.64
CA ALA A 147 -24.45 2.98 2.92
C ALA A 147 -24.89 3.60 1.58
N ARG A 148 -25.17 4.91 1.54
CA ARG A 148 -25.57 5.61 0.31
C ARG A 148 -24.48 5.67 -0.76
N ASN A 149 -23.20 5.63 -0.35
CA ASN A 149 -22.07 5.68 -1.27
C ASN A 149 -21.48 4.29 -1.56
N CYS A 150 -22.05 3.21 -0.99
CA CYS A 150 -21.55 1.87 -1.26
C CYS A 150 -21.99 1.41 -2.65
N PRO A 151 -21.06 1.17 -3.61
CA PRO A 151 -21.43 0.79 -4.97
C PRO A 151 -22.08 -0.59 -5.06
N GLN A 152 -21.80 -1.47 -4.10
CA GLN A 152 -22.33 -2.83 -4.05
C GLN A 152 -23.53 -2.98 -3.09
N HIS A 153 -24.01 -1.87 -2.50
CA HIS A 153 -25.05 -1.89 -1.47
C HIS A 153 -24.78 -2.85 -0.30
N ALA A 154 -23.51 -3.07 0.01
CA ALA A 154 -23.03 -4.00 1.02
C ALA A 154 -23.18 -3.50 2.47
N ILE A 155 -23.89 -2.40 2.73
CA ILE A 155 -23.97 -1.78 4.06
C ILE A 155 -25.43 -1.59 4.45
N THR A 156 -25.82 -2.13 5.58
CA THR A 156 -27.17 -2.02 6.15
C THR A 156 -27.16 -1.23 7.46
N GLY A 157 -28.30 -0.66 7.83
CA GLY A 157 -28.49 0.02 9.10
C GLY A 157 -29.48 1.18 9.01
N GLU A 158 -30.12 1.49 10.13
CA GLU A 158 -31.13 2.55 10.23
C GLU A 158 -30.51 3.89 10.61
N LYS A 159 -31.23 4.98 10.32
CA LYS A 159 -30.84 6.32 10.74
C LYS A 159 -30.68 6.39 12.27
N LYS A 160 -29.57 6.97 12.73
CA LYS A 160 -29.19 7.07 14.17
C LYS A 160 -28.91 5.73 14.86
N LYS A 161 -28.74 4.63 14.12
CA LYS A 161 -28.23 3.37 14.65
C LYS A 161 -26.91 3.01 13.97
N PRO A 162 -26.01 2.26 14.63
CA PRO A 162 -24.82 1.73 13.97
C PRO A 162 -25.18 0.96 12.69
N HIS A 163 -24.35 1.09 11.67
CA HIS A 163 -24.49 0.33 10.43
C HIS A 163 -23.52 -0.85 10.43
N HIS A 164 -23.78 -1.82 9.57
CA HIS A 164 -22.99 -3.03 9.41
C HIS A 164 -22.54 -3.22 7.96
N ILE A 165 -21.31 -3.71 7.73
CA ILE A 165 -20.78 -4.02 6.40
C ILE A 165 -20.83 -5.53 6.20
N HIS A 166 -21.59 -5.96 5.20
CA HIS A 166 -21.72 -7.34 4.73
C HIS A 166 -20.48 -7.73 3.92
N GLN A 167 -19.59 -8.53 4.50
CA GLN A 167 -18.29 -8.86 3.90
C GLN A 167 -18.42 -9.69 2.63
N GLU A 168 -19.45 -10.52 2.55
CA GLU A 168 -19.80 -11.34 1.38
C GLU A 168 -20.22 -10.50 0.16
N LEU A 169 -20.67 -9.27 0.38
CA LEU A 169 -21.00 -8.30 -0.67
C LEU A 169 -19.90 -7.25 -0.85
N CYS A 170 -18.99 -7.09 0.10
CA CYS A 170 -18.03 -6.00 0.07
C CYS A 170 -16.91 -6.25 -0.96
N ILE A 171 -16.86 -5.41 -2.00
CA ILE A 171 -15.75 -5.43 -2.99
C ILE A 171 -14.50 -4.67 -2.53
N LYS A 172 -14.42 -4.29 -1.24
CA LYS A 172 -13.26 -3.64 -0.63
C LYS A 172 -12.79 -2.36 -1.34
N CYS A 173 -13.73 -1.60 -1.91
CA CYS A 173 -13.47 -0.39 -2.70
C CYS A 173 -13.07 0.87 -1.90
N ARG A 174 -13.00 0.78 -0.56
CA ARG A 174 -12.63 1.89 0.35
C ARG A 174 -13.56 3.11 0.38
N THR A 175 -14.58 3.21 -0.48
CA THR A 175 -15.45 4.40 -0.54
C THR A 175 -16.14 4.72 0.80
N CYS A 176 -16.58 3.70 1.56
CA CYS A 176 -17.20 3.93 2.86
C CYS A 176 -16.23 4.54 3.88
N TYR A 177 -14.95 4.13 3.85
CA TYR A 177 -13.88 4.63 4.69
C TYR A 177 -13.62 6.11 4.40
N GLU A 178 -13.40 6.46 3.13
CA GLU A 178 -13.10 7.84 2.71
C GLU A 178 -14.25 8.82 3.01
N LYS A 179 -15.51 8.36 2.94
CA LYS A 179 -16.68 9.21 3.20
C LYS A 179 -17.04 9.31 4.67
N CYS A 180 -16.48 8.49 5.55
CA CYS A 180 -16.83 8.47 6.97
C CYS A 180 -16.15 9.61 7.74
N LYS A 181 -16.88 10.70 7.96
CA LYS A 181 -16.38 11.87 8.73
C LYS A 181 -16.22 11.64 10.24
N PHE A 182 -16.70 10.50 10.75
CA PHE A 182 -16.65 10.16 12.17
C PHE A 182 -15.53 9.17 12.50
N GLY A 183 -14.76 8.72 11.49
CA GLY A 183 -13.74 7.69 11.68
C GLY A 183 -14.30 6.35 12.16
N ALA A 184 -15.60 6.11 11.96
CA ALA A 184 -16.29 4.89 12.40
C ALA A 184 -16.06 3.70 11.47
N VAL A 185 -15.65 3.94 10.22
CA VAL A 185 -15.24 2.84 9.33
C VAL A 185 -13.75 2.63 9.56
N LYS A 186 -13.37 1.41 9.93
CA LYS A 186 -12.01 1.00 10.27
C LYS A 186 -11.45 0.05 9.21
N VAL A 187 -10.13 -0.04 9.14
CA VAL A 187 -9.40 -0.98 8.30
C VAL A 187 -8.90 -2.12 9.18
N GLY A 188 -9.15 -3.35 8.77
CA GLY A 188 -8.63 -4.57 9.41
C GLY A 188 -7.85 -5.44 8.42
N PRO A 189 -7.19 -6.50 8.92
CA PRO A 189 -6.47 -7.46 8.10
C PRO A 189 -7.42 -8.23 7.17
N ARG A 190 -6.86 -8.84 6.13
CA ARG A 190 -7.63 -9.59 5.13
C ARG A 190 -8.48 -10.70 5.76
N ASP A 191 -7.90 -11.44 6.69
CA ASP A 191 -8.46 -12.67 7.28
C ASP A 191 -9.35 -12.41 8.50
N MET A 192 -9.60 -11.14 8.86
CA MET A 192 -10.34 -10.73 10.06
C MET A 192 -11.67 -11.46 10.24
N PHE A 193 -12.44 -11.64 9.16
CA PHE A 193 -13.77 -12.27 9.19
C PHE A 193 -13.79 -13.68 8.58
N GLU A 194 -12.65 -14.20 8.14
CA GLU A 194 -12.54 -15.57 7.61
C GLU A 194 -12.49 -16.60 8.77
N LYS A 195 -11.94 -16.21 9.94
CA LYS A 195 -11.86 -17.07 11.14
C LYS A 195 -13.21 -17.30 11.82
N GLU A 196 -14.15 -16.36 11.71
CA GLU A 196 -15.50 -16.53 12.30
C GLU A 196 -16.35 -17.58 11.57
N GLN A 197 -16.04 -17.88 10.29
CA GLN A 197 -16.78 -18.87 9.50
C GLN A 197 -16.29 -20.32 9.68
N THR A 198 -15.12 -20.52 10.31
CA THR A 198 -14.50 -21.85 10.49
C THR A 198 -14.71 -22.46 11.88
N GLY A 199 -15.42 -21.78 12.79
CA GLY A 199 -15.77 -22.36 14.09
C GLY A 199 -14.56 -22.65 14.99
N ALA A 200 -13.43 -21.97 14.80
CA ALA A 200 -12.34 -21.99 15.76
C ALA A 200 -12.64 -20.98 16.87
N SER A 201 -13.20 -21.48 17.97
CA SER A 201 -13.29 -20.80 19.26
C SER A 201 -11.92 -20.26 19.65
N VAL A 202 -11.77 -18.94 19.65
CA VAL A 202 -10.63 -18.27 20.29
C VAL A 202 -10.96 -18.22 21.79
N GLU A 203 -10.52 -19.24 22.53
CA GLU A 203 -10.37 -19.18 23.97
C GLU A 203 -9.08 -18.40 24.30
N GLY A 204 -9.16 -17.47 25.26
CA GLY A 204 -8.00 -16.94 26.00
C GLY A 204 -7.77 -15.44 25.90
#